data_AF-A0A534UUQ4-F1
#
_entry.id   AF-A0A534UUQ4-F1
#
_cell.length_a   1.000
_cell.length_b   1.000
_cell.length_c   1.000
_cell.angle_alpha   90.00
_cell.angle_beta   90.00
_cell.angle_gamma   90.00
#
_symmetry.space_group_name_H-M   'P 1'
#
loop_
_entity.id
_entity.type
_entity.pdbx_description
1 polymer ?
#
loop_
_entity_poly.entity_id
_entity_poly.type
_entity_poly.pdbx_seq_one_letter_code
_entity_poly.pdbx_strand_id
1 'polypeptide(L)'
;MLRTLRVRDLAIIDELEVVLEPGLNVITGETGAGKSILLQALDVALGGRPDADLVRSGADEGAVEALFTVVPATVRELLAAAGIPEQGQGGELIVRRVIAQGGRTRAYVNGALGSLPLLHELAPHLLRVYGQDEHQALRRVESHRELLDAIGGLGSRAAGAGARRGRARRGGRALGAARRAAPGARAGGAHGGRGGGARRRAGAAGARGAPRCPHHRRRGGGVLGRGRGQREPRASARFPA
;
A
#
# COMPACT_ATOMS: atom_id res chain seq x y z
N MET A 1 9.24 14.40 9.48
CA MET A 1 8.86 15.50 8.55
C MET A 1 10.00 15.70 7.56
N LEU A 2 9.71 15.81 6.26
CA LEU A 2 10.69 16.18 5.23
C LEU A 2 11.05 17.67 5.40
N ARG A 3 12.33 17.96 5.63
CA ARG A 3 12.86 19.32 5.82
C ARG A 3 13.52 19.86 4.56
N THR A 4 14.35 19.05 3.91
CA THR A 4 15.09 19.48 2.72
C THR A 4 15.04 18.38 1.67
N LEU A 5 14.83 18.77 0.42
CA LEU A 5 14.98 17.92 -0.74
C LEU A 5 15.99 18.57 -1.70
N ARG A 6 17.07 17.86 -2.00
CA ARG A 6 18.07 18.25 -2.99
C ARG A 6 18.01 17.29 -4.16
N VAL A 7 18.02 17.84 -5.36
CA VAL A 7 17.98 17.09 -6.61
C VAL A 7 19.10 17.61 -7.50
N ARG A 8 19.86 16.70 -8.10
CA ARG A 8 20.94 16.99 -9.04
C ARG A 8 20.86 16.09 -10.25
N ASP A 9 21.06 16.69 -11.43
CA ASP A 9 21.15 16.02 -12.72
C ASP A 9 20.02 15.01 -12.99
N LEU A 10 18.79 15.43 -12.70
CA LEU A 10 17.59 14.59 -12.78
C LEU A 10 16.52 15.24 -13.68
N ALA A 11 16.11 14.52 -14.71
CA ALA A 11 15.24 15.00 -15.78
C ALA A 11 15.76 16.30 -16.39
N ILE A 12 15.05 17.42 -16.19
CA ILE A 12 15.44 18.76 -16.66
C ILE A 12 16.15 19.60 -15.59
N ILE A 13 16.39 19.03 -14.40
CA ILE A 13 16.97 19.74 -13.26
C ILE A 13 18.48 19.51 -13.22
N ASP A 14 19.23 20.61 -13.28
CA ASP A 14 20.67 20.64 -13.05
C ASP A 14 20.94 20.54 -11.55
N GLU A 15 20.43 21.51 -10.79
CA GLU A 15 20.45 21.52 -9.33
C GLU A 15 19.17 22.19 -8.81
N LEU A 16 18.55 21.57 -7.80
CA LEU A 16 17.39 22.11 -7.10
C LEU A 16 17.52 21.79 -5.62
N GLU A 17 17.27 22.80 -4.79
CA GLU A 17 17.11 22.65 -3.35
C GLU A 17 15.77 23.23 -2.91
N VAL A 18 14.97 22.41 -2.24
CA VAL A 18 13.69 22.81 -1.65
C VAL A 18 13.78 22.63 -0.15
N VAL A 19 13.58 23.71 0.60
CA VAL A 19 13.46 23.69 2.06
C VAL A 19 11.99 23.85 2.43
N LEU A 20 11.46 22.89 3.19
CA LEU A 20 10.06 22.84 3.60
C LEU A 20 9.94 23.21 5.08
N GLU A 21 8.90 23.98 5.40
CA GLU A 21 8.56 24.38 6.76
C GLU A 21 7.46 23.49 7.36
N PRO A 22 7.36 23.39 8.69
CA PRO A 22 6.28 22.63 9.32
C PRO A 22 4.90 23.14 8.91
N GLY A 23 3.96 22.22 8.66
CA GLY A 23 2.59 22.56 8.28
C GLY A 23 2.36 22.46 6.76
N LEU A 24 1.63 23.42 6.20
CA LEU A 24 1.22 23.42 4.80
C LEU A 24 2.26 24.12 3.92
N ASN A 25 2.87 23.37 3.02
CA ASN A 25 3.73 23.91 1.97
C ASN A 25 2.96 23.86 0.65
N VAL A 26 2.80 25.02 0.00
CA VAL A 26 2.11 25.13 -1.29
C VAL A 26 3.15 25.32 -2.39
N ILE A 27 3.29 24.32 -3.25
CA ILE A 27 4.18 24.38 -4.41
C ILE A 27 3.34 24.74 -5.63
N THR A 28 3.62 25.91 -6.20
CA THR A 28 3.01 26.41 -7.43
C THR A 28 3.99 26.33 -8.59
N GLY A 29 3.50 26.22 -9.81
CA GLY A 29 4.32 26.27 -11.01
C GLY A 29 3.46 26.52 -12.25
N GLU A 30 4.10 26.96 -13.33
CA GLU A 30 3.44 27.32 -14.59
C GLU A 30 2.90 26.09 -15.34
N THR A 31 3.75 25.08 -15.54
CA THR A 31 3.48 23.96 -16.45
C THR A 31 3.25 22.62 -15.74
N GLY A 32 3.19 22.61 -14.40
CA GLY A 32 3.01 21.38 -13.59
C GLY A 32 4.19 20.40 -13.63
N ALA A 33 5.09 20.50 -14.61
CA ALA A 33 6.26 19.64 -14.78
C ALA A 33 7.18 19.66 -13.55
N GLY A 34 7.48 20.85 -13.01
CA GLY A 34 8.34 20.99 -11.82
C GLY A 34 7.77 20.28 -10.59
N LYS A 35 6.44 20.32 -10.41
CA LYS A 35 5.77 19.61 -9.31
C LYS A 35 5.85 18.09 -9.50
N SER A 36 5.62 17.61 -10.72
CA SER A 36 5.73 16.18 -11.03
C SER A 36 7.15 15.65 -10.84
N ILE A 37 8.17 16.41 -11.26
CA ILE A 37 9.57 16.02 -11.07
C ILE A 37 9.94 15.97 -9.59
N LEU A 38 9.45 16.92 -8.79
CA LEU A 38 9.64 16.87 -7.33
C LEU A 38 9.04 15.60 -6.69
N LEU A 39 7.83 15.21 -7.12
CA LEU A 39 7.19 13.99 -6.65
C LEU A 39 7.95 12.74 -7.11
N GLN A 40 8.45 12.72 -8.35
CA GLN A 40 9.29 11.63 -8.88
C GLN A 40 10.61 11.52 -8.10
N ALA A 41 11.27 12.65 -7.81
CA ALA A 41 12.50 12.66 -7.02
C ALA A 41 12.26 12.08 -5.62
N LEU A 42 11.17 12.46 -4.96
CA LEU A 42 10.79 11.92 -3.66
C LEU A 42 10.48 10.42 -3.70
N ASP A 43 9.75 9.96 -4.72
CA ASP A 43 9.46 8.54 -4.90
C ASP A 43 10.77 7.75 -5.03
N VAL A 44 11.68 8.19 -5.90
CA VAL A 44 12.98 7.54 -6.13
C VAL A 44 13.88 7.57 -4.90
N ALA A 45 13.87 8.67 -4.13
CA ALA A 45 14.61 8.76 -2.87
C ALA A 45 14.17 7.67 -1.87
N LEU A 46 12.88 7.33 -1.85
CA LEU A 46 12.27 6.39 -0.91
C LEU A 46 12.08 4.97 -1.48
N GLY A 47 12.79 4.63 -2.56
CA GLY A 47 12.81 3.27 -3.12
C GLY A 47 11.92 3.07 -4.35
N GLY A 48 11.34 4.14 -4.89
CA GLY A 48 10.75 4.16 -6.22
C GLY A 48 11.74 3.70 -7.28
N ARG A 49 11.24 3.04 -8.32
CA ARG A 49 12.06 2.60 -9.44
C ARG A 49 12.27 3.80 -10.37
N PRO A 50 13.52 4.25 -10.60
CA PRO A 50 13.75 5.32 -11.56
C PRO A 50 13.52 4.83 -12.98
N ASP A 51 12.98 5.71 -13.82
CA ASP A 51 12.89 5.48 -15.26
C ASP A 51 14.29 5.50 -15.89
N ALA A 52 14.43 4.80 -17.02
CA ALA A 52 15.72 4.66 -17.71
C ALA A 52 16.33 6.01 -18.13
N ASP A 53 15.46 6.97 -18.44
CA ASP A 53 15.82 8.30 -18.94
C ASP A 53 15.70 9.39 -17.86
N LEU A 54 15.69 8.98 -16.57
CA LEU A 54 15.56 9.92 -15.46
C LEU A 54 16.86 10.71 -15.22
N VAL A 55 18.02 10.16 -15.55
CA VAL A 55 19.29 10.89 -15.49
C VAL A 55 19.33 11.89 -16.63
N ARG A 56 19.68 13.14 -16.32
CA ARG A 56 19.74 14.23 -17.30
C ARG A 56 20.70 13.88 -18.46
N SER A 57 20.29 14.22 -19.68
CA SER A 57 21.14 14.07 -20.87
C SER A 57 22.46 14.82 -20.71
N GLY A 58 23.58 14.10 -20.84
CA GLY A 58 24.93 14.66 -20.69
C GLY A 58 25.51 14.52 -19.28
N ALA A 59 24.76 13.97 -18.31
CA ALA A 59 25.27 13.61 -16.99
C ALA A 59 25.52 12.09 -16.88
N ASP A 60 26.62 11.72 -16.21
CA ASP A 60 26.97 10.33 -15.95
C ASP A 60 26.14 9.73 -14.80
N GLU A 61 25.69 10.58 -13.87
CA GLU A 61 24.83 10.19 -12.74
C GLU A 61 23.92 11.33 -12.31
N GLY A 62 22.77 10.98 -11.74
CA GLY A 62 21.86 11.88 -11.03
C GLY A 62 21.76 11.51 -9.56
N ALA A 63 21.40 12.47 -8.71
CA ALA A 63 21.28 12.25 -7.28
C ALA A 63 20.05 12.96 -6.68
N VAL A 64 19.44 12.30 -5.69
CA VAL A 64 18.39 12.87 -4.85
C VAL A 64 18.76 12.67 -3.39
N GLU A 65 18.63 13.71 -2.58
CA GLU A 65 18.85 13.68 -1.15
C GLU A 65 17.65 14.26 -0.40
N ALA A 66 17.13 13.52 0.56
CA ALA A 66 16.00 13.90 1.40
C ALA A 66 16.41 13.88 2.87
N LEU A 67 16.29 15.03 3.53
CA LEU A 67 16.50 15.18 4.97
C LEU A 67 15.18 15.18 5.71
N PHE A 68 15.06 14.33 6.73
CA PHE A 68 13.92 14.28 7.65
C PHE A 68 14.38 14.60 9.07
N THR A 69 13.68 15.50 9.76
CA THR A 69 14.05 15.93 11.13
C THR A 69 13.17 15.32 12.22
N VAL A 70 11.86 15.21 11.97
CA VAL A 70 10.91 14.57 12.92
C VAL A 70 10.69 13.12 12.52
N VAL A 71 11.59 12.23 12.95
CA VAL A 71 11.58 10.81 12.57
C VAL A 71 10.83 9.96 13.62
N PRO A 72 9.82 9.15 13.22
CA PRO A 72 9.09 8.28 14.15
C PRO A 72 9.97 7.25 14.85
N ALA A 73 9.56 6.79 16.05
CA ALA A 73 10.26 5.72 16.77
C ALA A 73 10.37 4.42 15.95
N THR A 74 9.33 4.06 15.19
CA THR A 74 9.35 2.89 14.31
C THR A 74 10.45 2.95 13.27
N VAL A 75 10.73 4.13 12.72
CA VAL A 75 11.81 4.33 11.75
C VAL A 75 13.18 4.17 12.42
N ARG A 76 13.35 4.72 13.63
CA ARG A 76 14.59 4.56 14.40
C ARG A 76 14.86 3.10 14.76
N GLU A 77 13.84 2.34 15.13
CA GLU A 77 13.93 0.90 15.38
C GLU A 77 14.38 0.13 14.11
N LEU A 78 13.83 0.46 12.95
CA LEU A 78 14.24 -0.13 11.67
C LEU A 78 15.70 0.20 11.32
N LEU A 79 16.14 1.45 11.54
CA LEU A 79 17.53 1.85 11.34
C LEU A 79 18.48 1.08 12.27
N ALA A 80 18.13 0.96 13.55
CA ALA A 80 18.91 0.20 14.52
C ALA A 80 19.00 -1.29 14.15
N ALA A 81 17.90 -1.89 13.71
CA ALA A 81 17.87 -3.27 13.23
C ALA A 81 18.74 -3.50 11.98
N ALA A 82 18.86 -2.47 11.13
CA ALA A 82 19.73 -2.46 9.95
C ALA A 82 21.20 -2.09 10.27
N GLY A 83 21.53 -1.79 11.53
CA GLY A 83 22.88 -1.37 11.94
C GLY A 83 23.26 0.03 11.48
N ILE A 84 22.28 0.89 11.17
CA ILE A 84 22.50 2.25 10.71
C ILE A 84 22.44 3.20 11.91
N PRO A 85 23.50 3.98 12.18
CA PRO A 85 23.52 4.90 13.31
C PRO A 85 22.53 6.04 13.11
N GLU A 86 21.95 6.51 14.22
CA GLU A 86 21.19 7.76 14.23
C GLU A 86 22.13 8.94 13.92
N GLN A 87 21.60 9.98 13.25
CA GLN A 87 22.34 11.21 12.98
C GLN A 87 21.70 12.42 13.68
N GLY A 88 22.58 13.35 14.07
CA GLY A 88 22.21 14.58 14.76
C GLY A 88 21.75 14.35 16.21
N GLN A 89 21.60 15.43 16.97
CA GLN A 89 21.12 15.36 18.36
C GLN A 89 19.59 15.29 18.49
N GLY A 90 18.89 14.97 17.39
CA GLY A 90 17.42 14.99 17.32
C GLY A 90 16.78 13.84 16.53
N GLY A 91 17.55 12.85 16.10
CA GLY A 91 17.04 11.74 15.29
C GLY A 91 16.73 12.16 13.86
N GLU A 92 17.68 12.83 13.21
CA GLU A 92 17.59 13.15 11.78
C GLU A 92 17.83 11.89 10.93
N LEU A 93 17.21 11.88 9.76
CA LEU A 93 17.37 10.83 8.76
C LEU A 93 17.69 11.48 7.41
N ILE A 94 18.86 11.15 6.87
CA ILE A 94 19.28 11.54 5.54
C ILE A 94 19.18 10.32 4.64
N VAL A 95 18.37 10.42 3.59
CA VAL A 95 18.26 9.40 2.54
C VAL A 95 18.80 9.98 1.25
N ARG A 96 19.84 9.36 0.70
CA ARG A 96 20.46 9.77 -0.57
C ARG A 96 20.40 8.63 -1.58
N ARG A 97 19.87 8.90 -2.76
CA ARG A 97 19.79 7.97 -3.89
C ARG A 97 20.64 8.50 -5.03
N VAL A 98 21.54 7.67 -5.55
CA VAL A 98 22.36 7.97 -6.73
C VAL A 98 21.99 7.00 -7.84
N ILE A 99 21.82 7.53 -9.04
CA ILE A 99 21.32 6.81 -10.22
C ILE A 99 22.34 7.06 -11.32
N ALA A 100 23.09 6.03 -11.71
CA ALA A 100 24.02 6.13 -12.82
C ALA A 100 23.28 6.05 -14.16
N GLN A 101 23.84 6.67 -15.18
CA GLN A 101 23.45 6.48 -16.57
C GLN A 101 23.53 4.98 -16.91
N GLY A 102 22.42 4.38 -17.33
CA GLY A 102 22.28 2.93 -17.48
C GLY A 102 21.54 2.21 -16.32
N GLY A 103 20.97 2.97 -15.39
CA GLY A 103 19.94 2.48 -14.44
C GLY A 103 20.49 1.78 -13.20
N ARG A 104 21.81 1.75 -12.99
CA ARG A 104 22.39 1.26 -11.73
C ARG A 104 22.09 2.27 -10.63
N THR A 105 21.56 1.78 -9.50
CA THR A 105 21.18 2.63 -8.38
C THR A 105 21.93 2.27 -7.11
N ARG A 106 22.30 3.28 -6.33
CA ARG A 106 22.90 3.15 -4.99
C ARG A 106 22.08 3.97 -4.01
N ALA A 107 21.77 3.40 -2.85
CA ALA A 107 21.14 4.12 -1.76
C ALA A 107 22.12 4.28 -0.61
N TYR A 108 22.01 5.43 0.05
CA TYR A 108 22.69 5.72 1.28
C TYR A 108 21.66 6.22 2.29
N VAL A 109 21.78 5.74 3.52
CA VAL A 109 20.94 6.14 4.64
C VAL A 109 21.89 6.54 5.76
N ASN A 110 21.82 7.79 6.20
CA ASN A 110 22.76 8.37 7.18
C ASN A 110 24.24 8.16 6.80
N GLY A 111 24.54 8.25 5.50
CA GLY A 111 25.88 8.02 4.94
C GLY A 111 26.30 6.56 4.77
N ALA A 112 25.61 5.61 5.40
CA ALA A 112 25.86 4.17 5.22
C ALA A 112 25.15 3.63 3.97
N LEU A 113 25.67 2.56 3.36
CA LEU A 113 25.00 1.90 2.23
C LEU A 113 23.65 1.32 2.68
N GLY A 114 22.57 1.78 2.04
CA GLY A 114 21.20 1.32 2.29
C GLY A 114 20.75 0.30 1.25
N SER A 115 19.94 -0.67 1.67
CA SER A 115 19.31 -1.63 0.77
C SER A 115 17.96 -1.08 0.27
N LEU A 116 17.54 -1.50 -0.93
CA LEU A 116 16.22 -1.15 -1.45
C LEU A 116 15.06 -1.66 -0.56
N PRO A 117 15.10 -2.89 0.00
CA PRO A 117 14.10 -3.35 0.95
C PRO A 117 13.96 -2.43 2.17
N LEU A 118 15.09 -1.96 2.72
CA LEU A 118 15.05 -1.02 3.83
C LEU A 118 14.32 0.28 3.43
N LEU A 119 14.62 0.86 2.28
CA LEU A 119 13.92 2.06 1.82
C LEU A 119 12.41 1.85 1.70
N HIS A 120 11.98 0.70 1.17
CA HIS A 120 10.56 0.35 1.10
C HIS A 120 9.91 0.15 2.47
N GLU A 121 10.65 -0.31 3.48
CA GLU A 121 10.17 -0.40 4.86
C GLU A 121 10.06 0.98 5.52
N LEU A 122 10.99 1.90 5.22
CA LEU A 122 10.99 3.25 5.79
C LEU A 122 9.92 4.15 5.13
N ALA A 123 9.68 4.02 3.82
CA ALA A 123 8.86 4.94 3.03
C ALA A 123 7.45 5.19 3.62
N PRO A 124 6.65 4.16 4.01
CA PRO A 124 5.29 4.35 4.53
C PRO A 124 5.24 5.14 5.86
N HIS A 125 6.35 5.19 6.58
CA HIS A 125 6.47 5.92 7.84
C HIS A 125 6.97 7.37 7.67
N LEU A 126 7.48 7.71 6.48
CA LEU A 126 8.12 9.01 6.20
C LEU A 126 7.29 9.89 5.28
N LEU A 127 6.71 9.31 4.23
CA LEU A 127 5.99 10.03 3.20
C LEU A 127 4.74 9.27 2.79
N ARG A 128 3.65 10.02 2.57
CA ARG A 128 2.47 9.50 1.91
C ARG A 128 2.11 10.44 0.77
N VAL A 129 2.21 9.92 -0.45
CA VAL A 129 1.93 10.69 -1.66
C VAL A 129 0.48 10.49 -2.04
N TYR A 130 -0.23 11.60 -2.19
CA TYR A 130 -1.63 11.64 -2.60
C TYR A 130 -1.72 12.16 -4.04
N GLY A 131 -2.45 11.48 -4.93
CA GLY A 131 -2.40 11.66 -6.39
C GLY A 131 -3.70 11.38 -7.13
N GLN A 132 -3.68 11.51 -8.46
CA GLN A 132 -4.89 11.37 -9.31
C GLN A 132 -5.48 9.94 -9.27
N ASP A 133 -4.66 8.90 -9.11
CA ASP A 133 -5.09 7.49 -9.07
C ASP A 133 -5.59 7.01 -7.68
N GLU A 134 -5.73 7.91 -6.72
CA GLU A 134 -5.92 7.58 -5.31
C GLU A 134 -7.36 7.21 -4.92
N HIS A 135 -8.25 7.10 -5.90
CA HIS A 135 -9.53 6.45 -5.71
C HIS A 135 -9.39 4.98 -5.27
N GLN A 136 -8.20 4.39 -5.30
CA GLN A 136 -7.98 3.01 -4.81
C GLN A 136 -7.81 2.88 -3.29
N ALA A 137 -7.28 3.89 -2.58
CA ALA A 137 -7.14 3.80 -1.12
C ALA A 137 -8.51 3.81 -0.42
N LEU A 138 -9.46 4.59 -0.95
CA LEU A 138 -10.90 4.58 -0.63
C LEU A 138 -11.67 3.38 -1.22
N ARG A 139 -10.99 2.45 -1.90
CA ARG A 139 -11.57 1.17 -2.37
C ARG A 139 -11.02 -0.04 -1.62
N ARG A 140 -9.92 0.12 -0.87
CA ARG A 140 -9.38 -0.93 -0.01
C ARG A 140 -10.23 -0.98 1.25
N VAL A 141 -11.14 -1.96 1.29
CA VAL A 141 -12.07 -2.22 2.40
C VAL A 141 -11.33 -2.34 3.74
N GLU A 142 -10.09 -2.84 3.71
CA GLU A 142 -9.23 -2.99 4.87
C GLU A 142 -8.88 -1.64 5.51
N SER A 143 -8.58 -0.62 4.69
CA SER A 143 -8.23 0.74 5.14
C SER A 143 -9.43 1.47 5.77
N HIS A 144 -10.65 1.16 5.33
CA HIS A 144 -11.86 1.81 5.85
C HIS A 144 -12.11 1.48 7.32
N ARG A 145 -11.76 0.27 7.73
CA ARG A 145 -11.90 -0.15 9.12
C ARG A 145 -10.99 0.66 10.03
N GLU A 146 -9.74 0.87 9.63
CA GLU A 146 -8.77 1.66 10.40
C GLU A 146 -9.22 3.12 10.52
N LEU A 147 -9.75 3.70 9.43
CA LEU A 147 -10.32 5.05 9.44
C LEU A 147 -11.54 5.17 10.37
N LEU A 148 -12.46 4.21 10.32
CA LEU A 148 -13.66 4.18 11.18
C LEU A 148 -13.29 3.98 12.66
N ASP A 149 -12.37 3.04 12.92
CA ASP A 149 -11.86 2.78 14.28
C ASP A 149 -11.12 4.02 14.82
N ALA A 150 -10.42 4.78 13.98
CA ALA A 150 -9.79 6.04 14.37
C ALA A 150 -10.81 7.13 14.72
N ILE A 151 -11.84 7.34 13.88
CA ILE A 151 -12.93 8.28 14.18
C ILE A 151 -13.66 7.91 15.48
N GLY A 152 -13.87 6.62 15.71
CA GLY A 152 -14.51 6.12 16.94
C GLY A 152 -13.60 6.07 18.17
N GLY A 153 -12.32 6.43 18.06
CA GLY A 153 -11.36 6.29 19.16
C GLY A 153 -11.14 4.83 19.61
N LEU A 154 -11.36 3.86 18.71
CA LEU A 154 -11.39 2.44 19.00
C LEU A 154 -10.02 1.75 18.84
N GLY A 155 -8.94 2.47 18.54
CA GLY A 155 -7.62 1.90 18.24
C GLY A 155 -7.11 0.89 19.29
N SER A 156 -7.25 1.22 20.58
CA SER A 156 -6.86 0.32 21.69
C SER A 156 -7.74 -0.93 21.79
N ARG A 157 -9.05 -0.79 21.53
CA ARG A 157 -10.01 -1.91 21.52
C ARG A 157 -9.81 -2.80 20.29
N ALA A 158 -9.52 -2.21 19.13
CA ALA A 158 -9.23 -2.91 17.89
C ALA A 158 -7.94 -3.73 18.02
N ALA A 159 -6.87 -3.16 18.58
CA ALA A 159 -5.63 -3.86 18.88
C ALA A 159 -5.85 -5.04 19.85
N GLY A 160 -6.60 -4.82 20.94
CA GLY A 160 -6.94 -5.86 21.91
C GLY A 160 -7.82 -6.99 21.34
N ALA A 161 -8.71 -6.68 20.40
CA ALA A 161 -9.51 -7.68 19.70
C ALA A 161 -8.68 -8.46 18.67
N GLY A 162 -7.77 -7.77 17.95
CA GLY A 162 -6.83 -8.36 17.01
C GLY A 162 -5.91 -9.39 17.68
N ALA A 163 -5.34 -9.05 18.83
CA ALA A 163 -4.50 -9.96 19.63
C ALA A 163 -5.27 -11.23 20.04
N ARG A 164 -6.52 -11.10 20.51
CA ARG A 164 -7.38 -12.22 20.89
C ARG A 164 -7.74 -13.12 19.71
N ARG A 165 -8.10 -12.52 18.56
CA ARG A 165 -8.36 -13.27 17.32
C ARG A 165 -7.10 -13.99 16.82
N GLY A 166 -5.94 -13.34 16.90
CA GLY A 166 -4.65 -13.92 16.53
C GLY A 166 -4.34 -15.17 17.37
N ARG A 167 -4.49 -15.08 18.69
CA ARG A 167 -4.32 -16.23 19.60
C ARG A 167 -5.29 -17.37 19.30
N ALA A 168 -6.58 -17.06 19.10
CA ALA A 168 -7.58 -18.07 18.75
C ALA A 168 -7.30 -18.76 17.40
N ARG A 169 -6.86 -18.00 16.38
CA ARG A 169 -6.46 -18.55 15.07
C ARG A 169 -5.22 -19.43 15.15
N ARG A 170 -4.20 -19.01 15.92
CA ARG A 170 -2.98 -19.80 16.15
C ARG A 170 -3.31 -21.10 16.90
N GLY A 171 -4.13 -21.03 17.94
CA GLY A 171 -4.62 -22.21 18.67
C GLY A 171 -5.41 -23.16 17.77
N GLY A 172 -6.34 -22.63 16.96
CA GLY A 172 -7.10 -23.44 16.00
C GLY A 172 -6.24 -24.10 14.92
N ARG A 173 -5.21 -23.40 14.42
CA ARG A 173 -4.23 -23.98 13.47
C ARG A 173 -3.38 -25.06 14.12
N ALA A 174 -2.91 -24.85 15.35
CA ALA A 174 -2.14 -25.83 16.11
C ALA A 174 -2.97 -27.09 16.41
N LEU A 175 -4.23 -26.93 16.84
CA LEU A 175 -5.17 -28.05 17.03
C LEU A 175 -5.47 -28.78 15.72
N GLY A 176 -5.64 -28.05 14.62
CA GLY A 176 -5.85 -28.63 13.29
C GLY A 176 -4.61 -29.35 12.73
N ALA A 177 -3.41 -28.92 13.10
CA ALA A 177 -2.16 -29.60 12.77
C ALA A 177 -1.99 -30.86 13.63
N ALA A 178 -2.21 -30.77 14.95
CA ALA A 178 -2.15 -31.90 15.88
C ALA A 178 -3.16 -33.01 15.51
N ARG A 179 -4.38 -32.65 15.10
CA ARG A 179 -5.40 -33.59 14.61
C ARG A 179 -5.04 -34.28 13.30
N ARG A 180 -4.19 -33.65 12.47
CA ARG A 180 -3.70 -34.23 11.21
C ARG A 180 -2.43 -35.07 11.41
N ALA A 181 -1.66 -34.77 12.45
CA ALA A 181 -0.46 -35.51 12.83
C ALA A 181 -0.76 -36.76 13.69
N ALA A 182 -1.95 -36.86 14.29
CA ALA A 182 -2.37 -38.05 15.04
C ALA A 182 -2.85 -39.17 14.08
N PRO A 183 -2.16 -40.32 13.99
CA PRO A 183 -2.65 -41.46 13.22
C PRO A 183 -3.75 -42.18 14.02
N GLY A 184 -4.95 -42.28 13.45
CA GLY A 184 -5.94 -43.33 13.72
C GLY A 184 -6.26 -43.67 15.19
N ALA A 185 -7.08 -42.85 15.85
CA ALA A 185 -7.94 -43.33 16.95
C ALA A 185 -9.36 -43.58 16.41
N ARG A 186 -9.51 -44.61 15.58
CA ARG A 186 -10.79 -45.25 15.30
C ARG A 186 -10.61 -46.76 15.40
N ALA A 187 -11.00 -47.35 16.52
CA ALA A 187 -11.71 -48.64 16.62
C ALA A 187 -11.78 -49.13 18.08
N GLY A 188 -12.96 -49.60 18.51
CA GLY A 188 -13.09 -50.55 19.63
C GLY A 188 -14.24 -50.26 20.60
N GLY A 189 -15.34 -51.01 20.51
CA GLY A 189 -16.27 -51.19 21.63
C GLY A 189 -17.76 -51.14 21.32
N ALA A 190 -18.26 -52.11 20.54
CA ALA A 190 -19.68 -52.46 20.53
C ALA A 190 -19.99 -53.38 21.72
N HIS A 191 -20.98 -53.03 22.56
CA HIS A 191 -21.81 -53.86 23.47
C HIS A 191 -22.48 -52.86 24.44
N GLY A 192 -23.80 -52.72 24.62
CA GLY A 192 -24.87 -53.71 24.74
C GLY A 192 -25.62 -53.31 26.02
N GLY A 193 -26.85 -52.82 25.93
CA GLY A 193 -27.59 -52.34 27.10
C GLY A 193 -28.95 -51.75 26.78
N ARG A 194 -29.93 -52.64 26.62
CA ARG A 194 -31.36 -52.32 26.51
C ARG A 194 -31.86 -51.67 27.80
N GLY A 195 -32.71 -50.66 27.68
CA GLY A 195 -33.50 -50.12 28.79
C GLY A 195 -34.53 -49.14 28.25
N GLY A 196 -35.72 -49.64 27.95
CA GLY A 196 -36.84 -48.85 27.41
C GLY A 196 -37.47 -47.94 28.46
N GLY A 197 -38.11 -46.86 28.01
CA GLY A 197 -38.88 -46.00 28.89
C GLY A 197 -39.51 -44.80 28.20
N ALA A 198 -40.77 -44.98 27.81
CA ALA A 198 -41.83 -43.97 27.68
C ALA A 198 -41.69 -42.81 26.67
N ARG A 199 -42.52 -42.95 25.64
CA ARG A 199 -43.06 -41.93 24.75
C ARG A 199 -43.67 -40.76 25.53
N ARG A 200 -43.39 -39.51 25.11
CA ARG A 200 -44.40 -38.45 24.99
C ARG A 200 -44.12 -37.61 23.74
N ARG A 201 -45.13 -37.56 22.86
CA ARG A 201 -45.22 -36.71 21.67
C ARG A 201 -45.72 -35.33 22.10
N ALA A 202 -45.02 -34.29 21.65
CA ALA A 202 -45.53 -32.95 21.35
C ALA A 202 -44.39 -32.29 20.55
N GLY A 203 -44.53 -32.03 19.26
CA GLY A 203 -45.34 -30.95 18.72
C GLY A 203 -44.39 -30.07 17.93
N ALA A 204 -44.37 -30.25 16.61
CA ALA A 204 -43.49 -29.57 15.68
C ALA A 204 -43.97 -28.14 15.39
N ALA A 205 -43.05 -27.17 15.38
CA ALA A 205 -43.13 -25.99 14.52
C ALA A 205 -41.74 -25.33 14.47
N GLY A 206 -41.15 -25.30 13.28
CA GLY A 206 -39.87 -24.64 13.01
C GLY A 206 -40.05 -23.25 12.42
N ALA A 207 -39.01 -22.43 12.52
CA ALA A 207 -38.75 -21.33 11.60
C ALA A 207 -37.26 -20.97 11.63
N ARG A 208 -36.48 -21.53 10.69
CA ARG A 208 -35.18 -20.99 10.29
C ARG A 208 -35.44 -20.04 9.12
N GLY A 209 -35.33 -18.74 9.34
CA GLY A 209 -35.41 -17.73 8.29
C GLY A 209 -34.04 -17.53 7.63
N ALA A 210 -33.91 -17.95 6.37
CA ALA A 210 -32.88 -17.47 5.45
C ALA A 210 -33.59 -16.68 4.35
N PRO A 211 -33.15 -15.46 3.97
CA PRO A 211 -33.71 -14.79 2.81
C PRO A 211 -33.07 -15.34 1.52
N ARG A 212 -33.90 -15.95 0.68
CA ARG A 212 -33.60 -16.26 -0.72
C ARG A 212 -33.94 -15.05 -1.58
N CYS A 213 -33.01 -14.60 -2.41
CA CYS A 213 -33.28 -13.70 -3.53
C CYS A 213 -34.06 -14.45 -4.63
N PRO A 214 -35.12 -13.88 -5.22
CA PRO A 214 -35.72 -14.43 -6.42
C PRO A 214 -35.13 -13.77 -7.68
N HIS A 215 -34.57 -14.62 -8.54
CA HIS A 215 -34.51 -14.36 -9.97
C HIS A 215 -35.92 -14.39 -10.55
N HIS A 216 -36.29 -13.38 -11.35
CA HIS A 216 -37.24 -13.56 -12.43
C HIS A 216 -36.73 -12.91 -13.72
N ARG A 217 -36.31 -13.79 -14.64
CA ARG A 217 -36.33 -13.63 -16.10
C ARG A 217 -37.80 -13.34 -16.52
N ARG A 218 -38.15 -12.67 -17.64
CA ARG A 218 -37.69 -12.88 -19.02
C ARG A 218 -38.52 -11.98 -19.99
N ARG A 219 -37.98 -11.80 -21.22
CA ARG A 219 -38.61 -11.45 -22.53
C ARG A 219 -39.09 -10.01 -22.71
N GLY A 220 -38.94 -9.36 -23.87
CA GLY A 220 -38.43 -9.74 -25.19
C GLY A 220 -38.75 -8.65 -26.23
N GLY A 221 -38.15 -8.73 -27.42
CA GLY A 221 -38.39 -7.87 -28.61
C GLY A 221 -37.50 -6.63 -28.63
N GLY A 222 -36.61 -6.36 -29.58
CA GLY A 222 -36.58 -6.71 -31.00
C GLY A 222 -37.14 -5.52 -31.80
N VAL A 223 -36.27 -4.73 -32.46
CA VAL A 223 -36.51 -4.06 -33.77
C VAL A 223 -35.19 -3.46 -34.28
N LEU A 224 -35.04 -3.58 -35.59
CA LEU A 224 -33.94 -3.22 -36.48
C LEU A 224 -33.79 -1.69 -36.64
N GLY A 225 -32.57 -1.26 -36.99
CA GLY A 225 -32.32 0.10 -37.52
C GLY A 225 -30.94 0.22 -38.16
N ARG A 226 -30.88 0.02 -39.49
CA ARG A 226 -29.71 0.30 -40.34
C ARG A 226 -29.46 1.80 -40.43
N GLY A 227 -28.20 2.21 -40.54
CA GLY A 227 -27.83 3.57 -40.96
C GLY A 227 -26.36 3.66 -41.37
N ARG A 228 -26.10 3.71 -42.68
CA ARG A 228 -24.80 3.93 -43.33
C ARG A 228 -24.43 5.43 -43.31
N GLY A 229 -23.13 5.73 -43.43
CA GLY A 229 -22.60 7.03 -43.89
C GLY A 229 -21.23 7.31 -43.27
N GLN A 230 -20.12 6.82 -43.83
CA GLN A 230 -19.29 7.53 -44.82
C GLN A 230 -19.13 9.03 -44.56
N ARG A 231 -17.92 9.46 -44.17
CA ARG A 231 -17.03 10.36 -44.95
C ARG A 231 -15.81 10.78 -44.12
N GLU A 232 -14.63 10.33 -44.54
CA GLU A 232 -13.40 11.15 -44.48
C GLU A 232 -13.56 12.36 -45.46
N PRO A 233 -12.81 13.46 -45.29
CA PRO A 233 -11.48 13.51 -45.88
C PRO A 233 -10.38 14.20 -45.04
N ARG A 234 -9.16 13.90 -45.48
CA ARG A 234 -7.82 14.40 -45.16
C ARG A 234 -7.62 15.92 -45.32
N ALA A 235 -6.49 16.39 -44.76
CA ALA A 235 -5.57 17.50 -45.18
C ALA A 235 -5.34 18.53 -44.05
N SER A 236 -4.20 18.58 -43.35
CA SER A 236 -2.82 19.01 -43.71
C SER A 236 -2.57 20.53 -43.66
N ALA A 237 -1.69 20.97 -42.73
CA ALA A 237 -0.73 22.12 -42.77
C ALA A 237 -0.23 22.36 -41.32
N ARG A 238 1.03 22.20 -40.89
CA ARG A 238 2.32 22.89 -41.19
C ARG A 238 2.19 24.43 -41.19
N PHE A 239 2.53 25.10 -40.06
CA PHE A 239 3.80 25.81 -39.71
C PHE A 239 3.86 27.28 -40.23
N PRO A 240 4.72 28.18 -39.73
CA PRO A 240 4.72 28.94 -38.46
C PRO A 240 4.73 30.48 -38.65
N ALA A 241 4.77 31.22 -37.53
CA ALA A 241 5.66 32.37 -37.29
C ALA A 241 5.91 32.49 -35.78
#